data_AF-A0A372R5H5-F1
#
_entry.id   AF-A0A372R5H5-F1
#
_cell.length_a   1.000
_cell.length_b   1.000
_cell.length_c   1.000
_cell.angle_alpha   90.00
_cell.angle_beta   90.00
_cell.angle_gamma   90.00
#
_symmetry.space_group_name_H-M   'P 1'
#
loop_
_entity.id
_entity.type
_entity.pdbx_description
1 polymer ?
#
loop_
_entity_poly.entity_id
_entity_poly.type
_entity_poly.pdbx_seq_one_letter_code
_entity_poly.pdbx_strand_id
1 'polypeptide(L)'
;MISELEVLIIDLEAKEKARCAELEARILKLEQDQAEKEARIIKLEQTWMERESKKNHKFQTRCIQIAKEILNEEPVVEYRPSFMQGLELDAFFQKYRIALEVQGAQHRLHNTSWYKDIKKFEDIVNRDQQKQCICQVNGISLLEVWFDEKPEIVIPKRIQKIKEFVCLVSKSFDIQYKNINPKYLDWHAKLSGLPSVLTDKFAPNYIKHIRKKLEMNLGSSSL
;
A
#
# COMPACT_ATOMS: atom_id res chain seq x y z
N MET A 1 -78.10 -28.57 15.50
CA MET A 1 -76.92 -28.15 16.30
C MET A 1 -75.60 -28.70 15.75
N ILE A 2 -75.47 -30.00 15.42
CA ILE A 2 -74.21 -30.54 14.85
C ILE A 2 -73.89 -29.92 13.47
N SER A 3 -74.90 -29.76 12.61
CA SER A 3 -74.75 -29.21 11.25
C SER A 3 -74.35 -27.72 11.19
N GLU A 4 -74.72 -26.92 12.19
CA GLU A 4 -74.34 -25.49 12.26
C GLU A 4 -72.88 -25.32 12.69
N LEU A 5 -72.37 -26.22 13.53
CA LEU A 5 -70.99 -26.22 13.97
C LEU A 5 -70.03 -26.60 12.83
N GLU A 6 -70.41 -27.59 12.01
CA GLU A 6 -69.62 -28.03 10.85
C GLU A 6 -69.48 -26.93 9.80
N VAL A 7 -70.56 -26.17 9.53
CA VAL A 7 -70.51 -25.03 8.59
C VAL A 7 -69.58 -23.92 9.10
N LEU A 8 -69.63 -23.60 10.40
CA LEU A 8 -68.75 -22.59 11.00
C LEU A 8 -67.27 -23.00 10.95
N ILE A 9 -66.96 -24.29 11.11
CA ILE A 9 -65.58 -24.80 10.99
C ILE A 9 -65.06 -24.63 9.56
N ILE A 10 -65.85 -25.02 8.55
CA ILE A 10 -65.48 -24.88 7.14
C ILE A 10 -65.23 -23.40 6.78
N ASP A 11 -66.09 -22.50 7.26
CA ASP A 11 -65.94 -21.05 7.04
C ASP A 11 -64.69 -20.49 7.72
N LEU A 12 -64.34 -20.98 8.91
CA LEU A 12 -63.11 -20.58 9.62
C LEU A 12 -61.87 -21.09 8.90
N GLU A 13 -61.85 -22.36 8.48
CA GLU A 13 -60.75 -22.95 7.71
C GLU A 13 -60.54 -22.21 6.36
N ALA A 14 -61.62 -21.85 5.68
CA ALA A 14 -61.56 -21.07 4.44
C ALA A 14 -60.98 -19.67 4.67
N LYS A 15 -61.39 -18.99 5.76
CA LYS A 15 -60.85 -17.68 6.15
C LYS A 15 -59.37 -17.75 6.54
N GLU A 16 -58.97 -18.77 7.27
CA GLU A 16 -57.57 -19.00 7.66
C GLU A 16 -56.71 -19.23 6.42
N LYS A 17 -57.16 -20.10 5.50
CA LYS A 17 -56.46 -20.38 4.25
C LYS A 17 -56.33 -19.13 3.37
N ALA A 18 -57.37 -18.30 3.28
CA ALA A 18 -57.31 -17.04 2.55
C ALA A 18 -56.28 -16.06 3.17
N ARG A 19 -56.24 -15.97 4.50
CA ARG A 19 -55.28 -15.12 5.22
C ARG A 19 -53.84 -15.63 5.06
N CYS A 20 -53.62 -16.94 5.08
CA CYS A 20 -52.30 -17.54 4.82
C CYS A 20 -51.82 -17.18 3.41
N ALA A 21 -52.66 -17.34 2.39
CA ALA A 21 -52.31 -16.99 1.01
C ALA A 21 -51.98 -15.49 0.85
N GLU A 22 -52.69 -14.60 1.55
CA GLU A 22 -52.40 -13.18 1.56
C GLU A 22 -51.04 -12.86 2.21
N LEU A 23 -50.73 -13.51 3.34
CA LEU A 23 -49.45 -13.36 4.02
C LEU A 23 -48.28 -13.89 3.18
N GLU A 24 -48.45 -15.04 2.55
CA GLU A 24 -47.44 -15.61 1.64
C GLU A 24 -47.15 -14.67 0.46
N ALA A 25 -48.18 -14.10 -0.16
CA ALA A 25 -48.02 -13.12 -1.22
C ALA A 25 -47.27 -11.86 -0.74
N ARG A 26 -47.53 -11.42 0.50
CA ARG A 26 -46.83 -10.28 1.10
C ARG A 26 -45.36 -10.59 1.42
N ILE A 27 -45.06 -11.78 1.91
CA ILE A 27 -43.68 -12.25 2.16
C ILE A 27 -42.90 -12.28 0.84
N LEU A 28 -43.47 -12.89 -0.20
CA LEU A 28 -42.82 -12.99 -1.52
C LEU A 28 -42.51 -11.60 -2.11
N LYS A 29 -43.43 -10.64 -1.93
CA LYS A 29 -43.21 -9.25 -2.35
C LYS A 29 -42.08 -8.56 -1.55
N LEU A 30 -42.02 -8.79 -0.24
CA LEU A 30 -40.96 -8.24 0.61
C LEU A 30 -39.58 -8.84 0.27
N GLU A 31 -39.52 -10.13 -0.03
CA GLU A 31 -38.29 -10.79 -0.47
C GLU A 31 -37.81 -10.25 -1.82
N GLN A 32 -38.73 -9.99 -2.76
CA GLN A 32 -38.41 -9.33 -4.02
C GLN A 32 -37.89 -7.90 -3.79
N ASP A 33 -38.57 -7.10 -2.97
CA ASP A 33 -38.14 -5.74 -2.64
C ASP A 33 -36.77 -5.74 -1.93
N GLN A 34 -36.50 -6.74 -1.10
CA GLN A 34 -35.22 -6.90 -0.43
C GLN A 34 -34.11 -7.26 -1.43
N ALA A 35 -34.35 -8.24 -2.30
CA ALA A 35 -33.41 -8.62 -3.35
C ALA A 35 -33.10 -7.44 -4.29
N GLU A 36 -34.11 -6.63 -4.64
CA GLU A 36 -33.91 -5.41 -5.42
C GLU A 36 -33.03 -4.38 -4.71
N LYS A 37 -33.26 -4.16 -3.40
CA LYS A 37 -32.45 -3.24 -2.60
C LYS A 37 -31.01 -3.73 -2.48
N GLU A 38 -30.80 -5.02 -2.23
CA GLU A 38 -29.48 -5.63 -2.18
C GLU A 38 -28.75 -5.49 -3.51
N ALA A 39 -29.42 -5.76 -4.63
CA ALA A 39 -28.85 -5.56 -5.96
C ALA A 39 -28.48 -4.09 -6.23
N ARG A 40 -29.29 -3.13 -5.78
CA ARG A 40 -28.98 -1.68 -5.88
C ARG A 40 -27.78 -1.30 -5.03
N ILE A 41 -27.67 -1.84 -3.81
CA ILE A 41 -26.52 -1.60 -2.91
C ILE A 41 -25.25 -2.12 -3.58
N ILE A 42 -25.24 -3.37 -4.06
CA ILE A 42 -24.08 -3.96 -4.76
C ILE A 42 -23.66 -3.10 -5.95
N LYS A 43 -24.62 -2.61 -6.75
CA LYS A 43 -24.34 -1.74 -7.89
C LYS A 43 -23.75 -0.39 -7.47
N LEU A 44 -24.26 0.21 -6.39
CA LEU A 44 -23.72 1.46 -5.84
C LEU A 44 -22.30 1.28 -5.30
N GLU A 45 -22.04 0.18 -4.60
CA GLU A 45 -20.70 -0.17 -4.13
C GLU A 45 -19.73 -0.35 -5.30
N GLN A 46 -20.10 -1.11 -6.33
CA GLN A 46 -19.27 -1.30 -7.54
C GLN A 46 -18.95 0.04 -8.22
N THR A 47 -19.96 0.87 -8.46
CA THR A 47 -19.76 2.19 -9.10
C THR A 47 -18.93 3.16 -8.24
N TRP A 48 -19.07 3.10 -6.92
CA TRP A 48 -18.23 3.87 -6.00
C TRP A 48 -16.78 3.40 -6.06
N MET A 49 -16.55 2.08 -6.01
CA MET A 49 -15.22 1.47 -6.12
C MET A 49 -14.51 1.82 -7.43
N GLU A 50 -15.22 1.79 -8.56
CA GLU A 50 -14.67 2.20 -9.87
C GLU A 50 -14.25 3.68 -9.89
N ARG A 51 -15.07 4.56 -9.31
CA ARG A 51 -14.76 6.00 -9.23
C ARG A 51 -13.53 6.24 -8.37
N GLU A 52 -13.42 5.53 -7.26
CA GLU A 52 -12.29 5.67 -6.34
C GLU A 52 -11.00 5.10 -6.94
N SER A 53 -11.07 3.96 -7.62
CA SER A 53 -9.94 3.40 -8.39
C SER A 53 -9.43 4.39 -9.44
N LYS A 54 -10.34 5.03 -10.22
CA LYS A 54 -9.95 6.04 -11.22
C LYS A 54 -9.27 7.27 -10.60
N LYS A 55 -9.69 7.71 -9.42
CA LYS A 55 -9.02 8.81 -8.70
C LYS A 55 -7.64 8.38 -8.22
N ASN A 56 -7.52 7.19 -7.64
CA ASN A 56 -6.24 6.66 -7.15
C ASN A 56 -5.23 6.53 -8.29
N HIS A 57 -5.63 6.02 -9.46
CA HIS A 57 -4.75 5.96 -10.63
C HIS A 57 -4.26 7.35 -11.05
N LYS A 58 -5.17 8.34 -11.16
CA LYS A 58 -4.77 9.72 -11.49
C LYS A 58 -3.81 10.31 -10.46
N PHE A 59 -4.04 10.03 -9.18
CA PHE A 59 -3.18 10.49 -8.10
C PHE A 59 -1.80 9.83 -8.15
N GLN A 60 -1.74 8.52 -8.40
CA GLN A 60 -0.51 7.77 -8.59
C GLN A 60 0.30 8.31 -9.76
N THR A 61 -0.32 8.48 -10.93
CA THR A 61 0.34 9.09 -12.11
C THR A 61 0.93 10.46 -11.78
N ARG A 62 0.19 11.28 -11.03
CA ARG A 62 0.66 12.61 -10.61
C ARG A 62 1.87 12.53 -9.68
N CYS A 63 1.86 11.60 -8.71
CA CYS A 63 2.99 11.39 -7.82
C CYS A 63 4.25 10.94 -8.57
N ILE A 64 4.10 10.00 -9.50
CA ILE A 64 5.19 9.51 -10.36
C ILE A 64 5.78 10.65 -11.17
N GLN A 65 4.94 11.48 -11.80
CA GLN A 65 5.38 12.62 -12.61
C GLN A 65 6.19 13.64 -11.78
N ILE A 66 5.72 14.00 -10.58
CA ILE A 66 6.42 14.93 -9.68
C ILE A 66 7.79 14.35 -9.28
N ALA A 67 7.84 13.07 -8.90
CA ALA A 67 9.09 12.43 -8.52
C ALA A 67 10.08 12.36 -9.70
N LYS A 68 9.58 12.05 -10.90
CA LYS A 68 10.35 12.05 -12.16
C LYS A 68 10.99 13.40 -12.44
N GLU A 69 10.24 14.49 -12.31
CA GLU A 69 10.77 15.86 -12.53
C GLU A 69 11.85 16.23 -11.50
N ILE A 70 11.66 15.87 -10.23
CA ILE A 70 12.61 16.21 -9.14
C ILE A 70 13.89 15.39 -9.20
N LEU A 71 13.78 14.12 -9.63
CA LEU A 71 14.92 13.22 -9.76
C LEU A 71 15.59 13.32 -11.14
N ASN A 72 14.89 13.89 -12.13
CA ASN A 72 15.32 13.96 -13.52
C ASN A 72 15.75 12.58 -14.03
N GLU A 73 14.91 11.58 -13.77
CA GLU A 73 15.12 10.17 -14.06
C GLU A 73 13.78 9.52 -14.45
N GLU A 74 13.80 8.67 -15.48
CA GLU A 74 12.63 7.84 -15.83
C GLU A 74 12.48 6.68 -14.84
N PRO A 75 11.33 6.54 -14.18
CA PRO A 75 11.10 5.41 -13.28
C PRO A 75 10.74 4.14 -14.04
N VAL A 76 11.03 2.99 -13.42
CA VAL A 76 10.36 1.73 -13.75
C VAL A 76 9.03 1.70 -13.02
N VAL A 77 7.93 1.86 -13.75
CA VAL A 77 6.56 1.79 -13.23
C VAL A 77 6.17 0.32 -13.00
N GLU A 78 5.35 0.04 -11.98
CA GLU A 78 4.94 -1.32 -11.60
C GLU A 78 6.14 -2.26 -11.38
N TYR A 79 7.08 -1.81 -10.56
CA TYR A 79 8.36 -2.49 -10.35
C TYR A 79 8.19 -3.75 -9.49
N ARG A 80 8.38 -4.92 -10.12
CA ARG A 80 8.29 -6.27 -9.52
C ARG A 80 9.59 -7.09 -9.66
N PRO A 81 10.68 -6.70 -9.00
CA PRO A 81 11.91 -7.49 -9.04
C PRO A 81 11.77 -8.79 -8.25
N SER A 82 12.59 -9.79 -8.56
CA SER A 82 12.54 -11.12 -7.92
C SER A 82 12.69 -11.07 -6.39
N PHE A 83 13.48 -10.13 -5.86
CA PHE A 83 13.66 -9.96 -4.41
C PHE A 83 12.42 -9.40 -3.68
N MET A 84 11.43 -8.87 -4.41
CA MET A 84 10.15 -8.44 -3.83
C MET A 84 9.18 -9.60 -3.60
N GLN A 85 9.55 -10.84 -3.93
CA GLN A 85 8.78 -12.05 -3.57
C GLN A 85 7.31 -12.00 -4.05
N GLY A 86 7.08 -11.40 -5.22
CA GLY A 86 5.74 -11.23 -5.79
C GLY A 86 5.02 -9.94 -5.38
N LEU A 87 5.62 -9.10 -4.53
CA LEU A 87 5.14 -7.75 -4.24
C LEU A 87 5.56 -6.75 -5.35
N GLU A 88 4.79 -5.68 -5.49
CA GLU A 88 5.00 -4.59 -6.46
C GLU A 88 5.25 -3.26 -5.75
N LEU A 89 6.07 -2.41 -6.36
CA LEU A 89 6.17 -0.98 -6.03
C LEU A 89 5.64 -0.16 -7.21
N ASP A 90 4.95 0.95 -6.94
CA ASP A 90 4.33 1.75 -8.01
C ASP A 90 5.35 2.33 -9.01
N ALA A 91 6.48 2.81 -8.50
CA ALA A 91 7.56 3.29 -9.33
C ALA A 91 8.92 3.14 -8.64
N PHE A 92 9.97 2.91 -9.42
CA PHE A 92 11.33 2.78 -8.91
C PHE A 92 12.33 3.61 -9.73
N PHE A 93 13.13 4.41 -9.03
CA PHE A 93 14.18 5.27 -9.54
C PHE A 93 15.55 4.64 -9.22
N GLN A 94 16.15 4.00 -10.21
CA GLN A 94 17.34 3.15 -10.07
C GLN A 94 18.54 3.95 -9.56
N LYS A 95 18.82 5.13 -10.13
CA LYS A 95 20.00 5.93 -9.83
C LYS A 95 20.03 6.38 -8.37
N TYR A 96 18.88 6.78 -7.84
CA TYR A 96 18.77 7.23 -6.45
C TYR A 96 18.40 6.11 -5.47
N ARG A 97 18.10 4.90 -5.98
CA ARG A 97 17.59 3.77 -5.18
C ARG A 97 16.36 4.18 -4.38
N ILE A 98 15.44 4.91 -5.01
CA ILE A 98 14.19 5.38 -4.40
C ILE A 98 13.03 4.59 -5.01
N ALA A 99 12.19 4.00 -4.17
CA ALA A 99 10.90 3.46 -4.57
C ALA A 99 9.79 4.42 -4.14
N LEU A 100 8.80 4.65 -4.99
CA LEU A 100 7.59 5.40 -4.70
C LEU A 100 6.44 4.41 -4.51
N GLU A 101 5.64 4.62 -3.47
CA GLU A 101 4.46 3.83 -3.14
C GLU A 101 3.31 4.76 -2.73
N VAL A 102 2.16 4.63 -3.37
CA VAL A 102 1.01 5.51 -3.25
C VAL A 102 -0.09 4.77 -2.50
N GLN A 103 -0.36 5.26 -1.28
CA GLN A 103 -1.26 4.62 -0.34
C GLN A 103 -2.69 5.14 -0.56
N GLY A 104 -3.59 4.24 -0.97
CA GLY A 104 -4.98 4.56 -1.27
C GLY A 104 -5.85 4.81 -0.03
N ALA A 105 -6.99 5.49 -0.20
CA ALA A 105 -7.93 5.80 0.89
C ALA A 105 -8.45 4.57 1.64
N GLN A 106 -8.53 3.44 0.94
CA GLN A 106 -8.87 2.14 1.49
C GLN A 106 -7.99 1.74 2.68
N HIS A 107 -6.70 2.09 2.70
CA HIS A 107 -5.81 1.75 3.81
C HIS A 107 -6.21 2.43 5.13
N ARG A 108 -6.88 3.59 5.09
CA ARG A 108 -7.37 4.30 6.29
C ARG A 108 -8.84 4.04 6.61
N LEU A 109 -9.70 3.92 5.59
CA LEU A 109 -11.16 3.88 5.76
C LEU A 109 -11.72 2.50 6.15
N HIS A 110 -10.91 1.45 6.12
CA HIS A 110 -11.31 0.10 6.58
C HIS A 110 -11.56 0.01 8.10
N ASN A 111 -11.29 1.07 8.87
CA ASN A 111 -11.58 1.14 10.30
C ASN A 111 -13.01 1.63 10.64
N THR A 112 -13.89 1.72 9.64
CA THR A 112 -15.31 2.02 9.88
C THR A 112 -16.07 0.70 9.98
N SER A 113 -17.02 0.64 10.92
CA SER A 113 -17.90 -0.50 11.30
C SER A 113 -18.60 -1.26 10.14
N TRP A 114 -18.38 -0.85 8.89
CA TRP A 114 -19.04 -1.31 7.68
C TRP A 114 -18.27 -2.42 6.94
N TYR A 115 -16.96 -2.58 7.18
CA TYR A 115 -16.15 -3.64 6.55
C TYR A 115 -15.95 -4.83 7.50
N LYS A 116 -16.54 -5.97 7.13
CA LYS A 116 -16.68 -7.20 7.95
C LYS A 116 -15.41 -8.04 8.14
N ASP A 117 -14.24 -7.61 7.68
CA ASP A 117 -13.12 -8.56 7.47
C ASP A 117 -11.78 -8.04 8.04
N ILE A 118 -11.61 -8.21 9.35
CA ILE A 118 -10.37 -7.92 10.10
C ILE A 118 -9.15 -8.55 9.40
N LYS A 119 -9.34 -9.75 8.84
CA LYS A 119 -8.29 -10.48 8.14
C LYS A 119 -7.74 -9.72 6.93
N LYS A 120 -8.60 -9.06 6.14
CA LYS A 120 -8.16 -8.25 4.99
C LYS A 120 -7.35 -7.05 5.43
N PHE A 121 -7.68 -6.45 6.57
CA PHE A 121 -6.92 -5.34 7.14
C PHE A 121 -5.54 -5.80 7.61
N GLU A 122 -5.47 -6.90 8.34
CA GLU A 122 -4.19 -7.51 8.76
C GLU A 122 -3.32 -7.84 7.54
N ASP A 123 -3.89 -8.41 6.48
CA ASP A 123 -3.18 -8.71 5.24
C ASP A 123 -2.58 -7.46 4.57
N ILE A 124 -3.32 -6.34 4.56
CA ILE A 124 -2.84 -5.05 4.02
C ILE A 124 -1.67 -4.54 4.87
N VAL A 125 -1.83 -4.49 6.19
CA VAL A 125 -0.79 -4.01 7.11
C VAL A 125 0.47 -4.87 7.00
N ASN A 126 0.31 -6.19 6.95
CA ASN A 126 1.42 -7.13 6.81
C ASN A 126 2.16 -6.93 5.48
N ARG A 127 1.44 -6.69 4.37
CA ARG A 127 2.05 -6.40 3.07
C ARG A 127 2.83 -5.10 3.08
N ASP A 128 2.27 -4.03 3.64
CA ASP A 128 2.96 -2.73 3.73
C ASP A 128 4.25 -2.84 4.56
N GLN A 129 4.20 -3.55 5.69
CA GLN A 129 5.38 -3.84 6.51
C GLN A 129 6.42 -4.68 5.77
N GLN A 130 5.99 -5.69 4.99
CA GLN A 130 6.89 -6.50 4.17
C GLN A 130 7.58 -5.65 3.09
N LYS A 131 6.85 -4.78 2.38
CA LYS A 131 7.43 -3.86 1.39
C LYS A 131 8.50 -2.97 2.03
N GLN A 132 8.21 -2.39 3.20
CA GLN A 132 9.16 -1.56 3.95
C GLN A 132 10.43 -2.37 4.30
N CYS A 133 10.26 -3.57 4.87
CA CYS A 133 11.37 -4.42 5.27
C CYS A 133 12.25 -4.81 4.07
N ILE A 134 11.64 -5.28 2.98
CA ILE A 134 12.35 -5.68 1.77
C ILE A 134 13.11 -4.50 1.16
N CYS A 135 12.49 -3.32 1.07
CA CYS A 135 13.18 -2.13 0.58
C CYS A 135 14.39 -1.78 1.45
N GLN A 136 14.22 -1.78 2.78
CA GLN A 136 15.29 -1.45 3.71
C GLN A 136 16.48 -2.40 3.64
N VAL A 137 16.25 -3.71 3.53
CA VAL A 137 17.35 -4.70 3.44
C VAL A 137 18.07 -4.63 2.08
N ASN A 138 17.40 -4.18 1.04
CA ASN A 138 17.97 -3.96 -0.29
C ASN A 138 18.57 -2.55 -0.47
N GLY A 139 18.61 -1.72 0.58
CA GLY A 139 19.13 -0.36 0.50
C GLY A 139 18.32 0.56 -0.41
N ILE A 140 17.01 0.31 -0.50
CA ILE A 140 16.04 1.13 -1.23
C ILE A 140 15.34 2.06 -0.24
N SER A 141 15.33 3.35 -0.55
CA SER A 141 14.57 4.34 0.21
C SER A 141 13.12 4.34 -0.28
N LEU A 142 12.21 3.86 0.56
CA LEU A 142 10.78 3.84 0.25
C LEU A 142 10.14 5.20 0.55
N LEU A 143 9.50 5.79 -0.46
CA LEU A 143 8.81 7.06 -0.43
C LEU A 143 7.30 6.79 -0.49
N GLU A 144 6.64 6.78 0.66
CA GLU A 144 5.19 6.54 0.75
C GLU A 144 4.40 7.85 0.63
N VAL A 145 3.39 7.92 -0.22
CA VAL A 145 2.54 9.12 -0.37
C VAL A 145 1.09 8.74 -0.17
N TRP A 146 0.41 9.36 0.78
CA TRP A 146 -1.01 9.11 1.04
C TRP A 146 -1.90 9.92 0.09
N PHE A 147 -3.04 9.34 -0.28
CA PHE A 147 -4.03 9.98 -1.18
C PHE A 147 -4.55 11.36 -0.69
N ASP A 148 -4.51 11.63 0.61
CA ASP A 148 -4.95 12.88 1.25
C ASP A 148 -3.81 13.90 1.42
N GLU A 149 -2.56 13.51 1.11
CA GLU A 149 -1.42 14.42 1.10
C GLU A 149 -1.38 15.25 -0.19
N LYS A 150 -0.73 16.43 -0.11
CA LYS A 150 -0.42 17.24 -1.28
C LYS A 150 0.92 16.78 -1.88
N PRO A 151 0.95 16.02 -3.00
CA PRO A 151 2.18 15.42 -3.51
C PRO A 151 3.22 16.47 -3.89
N GLU A 152 2.81 17.67 -4.28
CA GLU A 152 3.68 18.81 -4.59
C GLU A 152 4.51 19.27 -3.40
N ILE A 153 4.09 18.94 -2.17
CA ILE A 153 4.77 19.34 -0.95
C ILE A 153 5.52 18.14 -0.36
N VAL A 154 4.84 17.00 -0.26
CA VAL A 154 5.40 15.85 0.46
C VAL A 154 6.51 15.15 -0.32
N ILE A 155 6.38 15.04 -1.65
CA ILE A 155 7.39 14.36 -2.48
C ILE A 155 8.72 15.13 -2.47
N PRO A 156 8.77 16.44 -2.82
CA PRO A 156 10.05 17.16 -2.79
C PRO A 156 10.70 17.16 -1.41
N LYS A 157 9.91 17.38 -0.35
CA LYS A 157 10.42 17.43 1.02
C LYS A 157 11.06 16.11 1.44
N ARG A 158 10.44 14.98 1.10
CA ARG A 158 10.96 13.65 1.45
C ARG A 158 12.15 13.26 0.59
N ILE A 159 12.14 13.55 -0.72
CA ILE A 159 13.30 13.35 -1.61
C ILE A 159 14.49 14.17 -1.12
N GLN A 160 14.28 15.44 -0.75
CA GLN A 160 15.33 16.30 -0.22
C GLN A 160 15.97 15.68 1.03
N LYS A 161 15.16 15.22 1.99
CA LYS A 161 15.67 14.52 3.18
C LYS A 161 16.52 13.29 2.84
N ILE A 162 16.09 12.50 1.85
CA ILE A 162 16.85 11.33 1.38
C ILE A 162 18.19 11.77 0.78
N LYS A 163 18.19 12.79 -0.08
CA LYS A 163 19.41 13.35 -0.70
C LYS A 163 20.38 13.89 0.36
N GLU A 164 19.86 14.62 1.36
CA GLU A 164 20.64 15.15 2.49
C GLU A 164 21.27 14.02 3.31
N PHE A 165 20.49 12.99 3.65
CA PHE A 165 20.97 11.83 4.38
C PHE A 165 22.09 11.11 3.63
N VAL A 166 21.90 10.83 2.34
CA VAL A 166 22.93 10.19 1.49
C VAL A 166 24.20 11.05 1.42
N CYS A 167 24.07 12.37 1.27
CA CYS A 167 25.20 13.29 1.22
C CYS A 167 25.98 13.33 2.55
N LEU A 168 25.29 13.35 3.69
CA LEU A 168 25.90 13.32 5.02
C LEU A 168 26.67 12.02 5.25
N VAL A 169 26.07 10.89 4.87
CA VAL A 169 26.69 9.56 4.99
C VAL A 169 27.93 9.46 4.09
N SER A 170 27.88 9.94 2.85
CA SER A 170 29.06 9.96 1.97
C SER A 170 30.19 10.82 2.53
N LYS A 171 29.88 12.00 3.08
CA LYS A 171 30.90 12.89 3.68
C LYS A 171 31.54 12.28 4.93
N SER A 172 30.76 11.64 5.80
CA SER A 172 31.30 11.00 7.00
C SER A 172 32.19 9.79 6.64
N PHE A 173 31.84 9.06 5.57
CA PHE A 173 32.73 8.04 5.00
C PHE A 173 34.01 8.63 4.41
N ASP A 174 33.92 9.68 3.59
CA ASP A 174 35.09 10.32 3.01
C ASP A 174 36.08 10.81 4.08
N ILE A 175 35.58 11.34 5.19
CA ILE A 175 36.42 11.79 6.31
C ILE A 175 37.09 10.60 7.02
N GLN A 176 36.39 9.49 7.23
CA GLN A 176 36.97 8.28 7.84
C GLN A 176 38.01 7.60 6.92
N TYR A 177 37.78 7.56 5.61
CA TYR A 177 38.63 6.85 4.65
C TYR A 177 39.77 7.69 4.07
N LYS A 178 39.66 9.03 4.00
CA LYS A 178 40.81 9.90 3.64
C LYS A 178 41.95 9.80 4.65
N ASN A 179 41.66 9.40 5.88
CA ASN A 179 42.67 9.08 6.88
C ASN A 179 43.32 7.70 6.66
N ILE A 180 42.89 6.92 5.66
CA ILE A 180 43.36 5.56 5.37
C ILE A 180 43.86 5.48 3.91
N ASN A 181 45.16 5.71 3.72
CA ASN A 181 46.00 5.31 2.58
C ASN A 181 45.69 5.92 1.17
N PRO A 182 46.63 6.69 0.57
CA PRO A 182 46.52 7.26 -0.78
C PRO A 182 46.22 6.26 -1.91
N LYS A 183 46.62 4.97 -1.79
CA LYS A 183 46.31 3.94 -2.81
C LYS A 183 44.81 3.69 -2.97
N TYR A 184 44.00 3.97 -1.96
CA TYR A 184 42.55 3.75 -2.01
C TYR A 184 41.82 4.83 -2.80
N LEU A 185 42.29 6.08 -2.73
CA LEU A 185 41.72 7.20 -3.51
C LEU A 185 41.89 6.98 -5.03
N ASP A 186 43.04 6.44 -5.44
CA ASP A 186 43.30 6.03 -6.84
C ASP A 186 42.40 4.86 -7.28
N TRP A 187 42.13 3.90 -6.40
CA TRP A 187 41.23 2.78 -6.68
C TRP A 187 39.75 3.20 -6.74
N HIS A 188 39.29 4.08 -5.85
CA HIS A 188 37.91 4.60 -5.85
C HIS A 188 37.62 5.45 -7.10
N ALA A 189 38.58 6.28 -7.54
CA ALA A 189 38.48 7.04 -8.78
C ALA A 189 38.33 6.12 -10.01
N LYS A 190 38.99 4.96 -10.00
CA LYS A 190 38.85 3.92 -11.04
C LYS A 190 37.50 3.21 -11.01
N LEU A 191 36.85 3.08 -9.84
CA LEU A 191 35.53 2.46 -9.68
C LEU A 191 34.37 3.37 -10.06
N SER A 192 34.48 4.68 -9.79
CA SER A 192 33.45 5.65 -10.17
C SER A 192 33.25 5.78 -11.70
N GLY A 193 34.08 5.10 -12.50
CA GLY A 193 33.99 5.02 -13.96
C GLY A 193 33.45 3.71 -14.54
N LEU A 194 32.84 2.79 -13.76
CA LEU A 194 32.30 1.52 -14.29
C LEU A 194 30.76 1.38 -14.17
N PRO A 195 30.11 0.63 -15.10
CA PRO A 195 28.66 0.46 -15.13
C PRO A 195 28.10 -0.25 -13.89
N SER A 196 26.88 0.12 -13.50
CA SER A 196 26.16 -0.21 -12.25
C SER A 196 25.97 -1.70 -11.90
N VAL A 197 26.37 -2.62 -12.77
CA VAL A 197 26.11 -4.06 -12.60
C VAL A 197 27.01 -4.70 -11.52
N LEU A 198 28.15 -4.09 -11.18
CA LEU A 198 29.05 -4.61 -10.16
C LEU A 198 28.69 -4.15 -8.72
N THR A 199 27.96 -3.04 -8.57
CA THR A 199 27.61 -2.49 -7.25
C THR A 199 26.51 -3.27 -6.52
N ASP A 200 25.66 -4.00 -7.25
CA ASP A 200 24.52 -4.72 -6.68
C ASP A 200 24.94 -5.93 -5.81
N LYS A 201 26.12 -6.51 -6.01
CA LYS A 201 26.60 -7.66 -5.21
C LYS A 201 27.25 -7.28 -3.87
N PHE A 202 27.76 -6.05 -3.75
CA PHE A 202 28.52 -5.61 -2.58
C PHE A 202 27.73 -4.68 -1.64
N ALA A 203 26.71 -3.99 -2.14
CA ALA A 203 25.93 -3.01 -1.37
C ALA A 203 25.22 -3.60 -0.13
N PRO A 204 24.57 -4.78 -0.15
CA PRO A 204 23.78 -5.26 0.99
C PRO A 204 24.64 -5.63 2.20
N ASN A 205 25.77 -6.30 1.96
CA ASN A 205 26.71 -6.69 3.02
C ASN A 205 27.44 -5.47 3.61
N TYR A 206 27.72 -4.47 2.78
CA TYR A 206 28.35 -3.22 3.20
C TYR A 206 27.41 -2.36 4.07
N ILE A 207 26.14 -2.20 3.67
CA ILE A 207 25.14 -1.46 4.46
C ILE A 207 24.88 -2.15 5.82
N LYS A 208 24.86 -3.49 5.86
CA LYS A 208 24.71 -4.25 7.12
C LYS A 208 25.89 -4.04 8.06
N HIS A 209 27.11 -4.00 7.55
CA HIS A 209 28.31 -3.74 8.34
C HIS A 209 28.33 -2.31 8.90
N ILE A 210 27.89 -1.33 8.10
CA ILE A 210 27.79 0.08 8.50
C ILE A 210 26.76 0.27 9.61
N ARG A 211 25.57 -0.32 9.48
CA ARG A 211 24.51 -0.23 10.48
C ARG A 211 24.98 -0.79 11.83
N LYS A 212 25.65 -1.96 11.82
CA LYS A 212 26.24 -2.57 13.01
C LYS A 212 27.30 -1.68 13.67
N LYS A 213 28.15 -1.01 12.88
CA LYS A 213 29.17 -0.08 13.40
C LYS A 213 28.57 1.20 14.00
N LEU A 214 27.48 1.72 13.43
CA LEU A 214 26.80 2.90 13.94
C LEU A 214 26.02 2.61 15.23
N GLU A 215 25.37 1.45 15.32
CA GLU A 215 24.72 0.97 16.54
C GLU A 215 25.73 0.77 17.69
N MET A 216 26.92 0.26 17.39
CA MET A 216 28.01 0.14 18.38
C MET A 216 28.53 1.50 18.86
N ASN A 217 28.60 2.51 18.00
CA ASN A 217 29.11 3.84 18.38
C ASN A 217 28.08 4.68 19.16
N LEU A 218 26.78 4.47 18.93
CA LEU A 218 25.71 5.16 19.67
C LEU A 218 25.44 4.55 21.06
N GLY A 219 25.76 3.27 21.26
CA GLY A 219 25.68 2.60 22.57
C GLY A 219 26.84 2.92 23.53
N SER A 220 27.91 3.55 23.05
CA SER A 220 29.11 3.89 23.83
C SER A 220 29.15 5.34 24.35
N SER A 221 28.08 6.12 24.19
CA SER A 221 28.01 7.53 24.65
C SER A 221 27.13 7.74 25.89
N SER A 222 26.86 6.68 26.66
CA SER A 222 26.28 6.79 28.00
C SER A 222 27.23 6.24 29.05
N LEU A 223 28.17 7.08 29.48
CA LEU A 223 28.82 7.09 30.80
C LEU A 223 29.20 8.54 31.13
#